data_AF-A0A0E9PAN1-F1
#
_entry.id   AF-A0A0E9PAN1-F1
#
_cell.length_a   1.000
_cell.length_b   1.000
_cell.length_c   1.000
_cell.angle_alpha   90.00
_cell.angle_beta   90.00
_cell.angle_gamma   90.00
#
_symmetry.space_group_name_H-M   'P 1'
#
loop_
_entity.id
_entity.type
_entity.pdbx_description
1 polymer ?
#
loop_
_entity_poly.entity_id
_entity_poly.type
_entity_poly.pdbx_seq_one_letter_code
_entity_poly.pdbx_strand_id
1 'polypeptide(L)' 'MNSGGYDIVGITETWLGEEDGDEYNIEGYKLIRKYRSSKIGGGVALYAKENFNVQKIPEIDQLMSSEDIWIKLLGEHE' A
#
# COMPACT_ATOMS: atom_id res chain seq x y z
N MET A 1 -14.21 18.30 -7.18
CA MET A 1 -13.88 19.16 -6.02
C MET A 1 -12.46 18.79 -5.59
N ASN A 2 -11.50 19.71 -5.74
CA ASN A 2 -10.12 19.50 -5.30
C ASN A 2 -10.07 19.58 -3.77
N SER A 3 -10.13 18.46 -3.08
CA SER A 3 -9.91 18.38 -1.63
C SER A 3 -8.45 18.02 -1.38
N GLY A 4 -7.67 18.97 -0.84
CA GLY A 4 -6.22 18.87 -0.60
C GLY A 4 -5.81 17.78 0.39
N GLY A 5 -5.84 16.52 -0.05
CA GLY A 5 -5.25 15.37 0.61
C GLY A 5 -3.95 14.91 -0.07
N TYR A 6 -3.18 14.06 0.62
CA TYR A 6 -1.93 13.48 0.11
C TYR A 6 -2.19 12.50 -1.04
N ASP A 7 -1.37 12.56 -2.09
CA ASP A 7 -1.51 11.67 -3.24
C ASP A 7 -1.13 10.22 -2.93
N ILE A 8 -0.06 10.08 -2.13
CA ILE A 8 0.49 8.81 -1.66
C ILE A 8 0.77 8.93 -0.16
N VAL A 9 0.38 7.93 0.61
CA VAL A 9 0.67 7.82 2.05
C VAL A 9 1.33 6.47 2.32
N GLY A 10 2.54 6.48 2.87
CA GLY A 10 3.21 5.28 3.36
C GLY A 10 3.04 5.14 4.87
N ILE A 11 2.72 3.92 5.33
CA ILE A 11 2.64 3.57 6.76
C ILE A 11 3.56 2.39 7.03
N THR A 12 4.41 2.53 8.03
CA THR A 12 5.29 1.48 8.56
C THR A 12 4.77 0.99 9.90
N GLU A 13 5.08 -0.25 10.27
CA GLU A 13 4.61 -0.87 11.52
C GLU A 13 3.08 -0.87 11.58
N THR A 14 2.45 -1.50 10.58
CA THR A 14 0.99 -1.58 10.49
C THR A 14 0.38 -2.65 11.40
N TRP A 15 1.15 -3.70 11.69
CA TRP A 15 0.76 -4.87 12.50
C TRP A 15 -0.49 -5.58 11.94
N LEU A 16 -0.78 -5.37 10.65
CA LEU A 16 -1.89 -6.01 9.95
C LEU A 16 -1.51 -7.42 9.52
N GLY A 17 -2.42 -8.36 9.78
CA GLY A 17 -2.39 -9.74 9.33
C GLY A 17 -3.23 -9.97 8.06
N GLU A 18 -3.31 -11.24 7.64
CA GLU A 18 -4.14 -11.65 6.51
C GLU A 18 -5.64 -11.51 6.79
N GLU A 19 -6.05 -11.60 8.05
CA GLU A 19 -7.44 -11.53 8.49
C GLU A 19 -7.94 -10.09 8.72
N ASP A 20 -7.01 -9.13 8.75
CA ASP A 20 -7.31 -7.70 8.80
C ASP A 20 -7.86 -7.26 7.44
N GLY A 21 -9.17 -7.36 7.26
CA GLY A 21 -9.87 -7.15 5.99
C GLY A 21 -10.01 -5.69 5.54
N ASP A 22 -11.22 -5.35 5.10
CA ASP A 22 -11.56 -4.06 4.46
C ASP A 22 -11.67 -2.87 5.43
N GLU A 23 -11.57 -3.10 6.74
CA GLU A 23 -11.70 -2.06 7.79
C GLU A 23 -10.65 -0.95 7.67
N TYR A 24 -9.55 -1.24 6.98
CA TYR A 24 -8.44 -0.32 6.75
C TYR A 24 -8.51 0.36 5.37
N ASN A 25 -9.53 0.08 4.55
CA ASN A 25 -9.70 0.79 3.29
C ASN A 25 -10.14 2.23 3.58
N ILE A 26 -9.49 3.19 2.91
CA ILE A 26 -9.84 4.61 2.98
C ILE A 26 -10.55 4.96 1.69
N GLU A 27 -11.74 5.54 1.78
CA GLU A 27 -12.52 5.98 0.62
C GLU A 27 -11.68 6.90 -0.28
N GLY A 28 -11.64 6.59 -1.57
CA GLY A 28 -10.86 7.33 -2.56
C GLY A 28 -9.37 6.94 -2.62
N TYR A 29 -8.95 5.89 -1.90
CA TYR A 29 -7.59 5.36 -1.95
C TYR A 29 -7.56 3.85 -2.22
N LYS A 30 -6.61 3.45 -3.07
CA LYS A 30 -6.16 2.07 -3.24
C LYS A 30 -5.21 1.72 -2.12
N LEU A 31 -5.52 0.68 -1.35
CA LEU A 31 -4.64 0.11 -0.32
C LEU A 31 -3.76 -0.99 -0.91
N ILE A 32 -2.44 -0.82 -0.77
CA ILE A 32 -1.42 -1.79 -1.11
C ILE A 32 -0.69 -2.15 0.17
N ARG A 33 -0.64 -3.43 0.55
CA ARG A 33 -0.02 -3.86 1.81
C ARG A 33 0.87 -5.08 1.65
N LYS A 34 1.78 -5.27 2.62
CA LYS A 34 2.62 -6.45 2.82
C LYS A 34 2.61 -6.78 4.31
N TYR A 35 1.96 -7.89 4.65
CA TYR A 35 1.86 -8.41 6.02
C TYR A 35 2.94 -9.48 6.27
N ARG A 36 3.17 -9.80 7.55
CA ARG A 36 4.07 -10.89 7.95
C ARG A 36 3.28 -12.01 8.59
N SER A 37 3.38 -13.19 8.00
CA SER A 37 2.74 -14.40 8.51
C SER A 37 3.51 -15.09 9.65
N SER A 38 4.78 -14.73 9.87
CA SER A 38 5.69 -15.49 10.76
C SER A 38 6.25 -14.72 11.96
N LYS A 39 5.86 -13.45 12.18
CA LYS A 39 6.33 -12.62 13.30
C LYS A 39 5.20 -11.83 13.93
N ILE A 40 5.36 -11.49 15.22
CA ILE A 40 4.34 -10.84 16.08
C ILE A 40 4.16 -9.33 15.76
N GLY A 41 4.96 -8.76 14.86
CA GLY A 41 4.86 -7.35 14.50
C GLY A 41 5.55 -7.01 13.18
N GLY A 42 5.39 -5.74 12.79
CA GLY A 42 5.89 -5.18 11.55
C GLY A 42 4.77 -4.99 10.50
N GLY A 43 5.12 -5.11 9.23
CA GLY A 43 4.22 -4.86 8.11
C GLY A 43 4.22 -3.41 7.64
N VAL A 44 3.87 -3.23 6.37
CA VAL A 44 3.82 -1.93 5.69
C VAL A 44 2.56 -1.82 4.85
N ALA A 45 2.07 -0.59 4.71
CA ALA A 45 0.96 -0.23 3.83
C ALA A 45 1.29 1.04 3.04
N LEU A 46 0.71 1.12 1.86
CA LEU A 46 0.77 2.26 0.98
C LEU A 46 -0.65 2.55 0.47
N TYR A 47 -1.14 3.75 0.73
CA TYR A 47 -2.36 4.28 0.16
C TYR A 47 -2.00 5.15 -1.03
N ALA A 48 -2.63 4.92 -2.16
CA ALA A 48 -2.53 5.80 -3.33
C ALA A 48 -3.93 6.25 -3.72
N LYS A 49 -4.14 7.54 -4.01
CA LYS A 49 -5.48 7.98 -4.46
C LYS A 49 -5.93 7.16 -5.66
N GLU A 50 -7.22 6.86 -5.72
CA GLU A 50 -7.80 5.97 -6.73
C GLU A 50 -7.58 6.43 -8.18
N ASN A 51 -7.46 7.74 -8.39
CA ASN A 51 -7.16 8.32 -9.69
C ASN A 51 -5.73 8.04 -10.16
N PHE A 52 -4.80 7.63 -9.30
CA PHE A 52 -3.48 7.18 -9.73
C PHE A 52 -3.52 5.75 -10.25
N ASN A 53 -2.91 5.55 -11.41
CA ASN A 53 -2.60 4.22 -11.90
C ASN A 53 -1.29 3.74 -11.27
N VAL A 54 -1.40 2.79 -10.35
CA VAL A 54 -0.28 2.22 -9.59
C VAL A 54 -0.19 0.71 -9.82
N GLN A 55 1.03 0.22 -9.97
CA GLN A 55 1.31 -1.22 -10.10
C GLN A 55 2.41 -1.62 -9.13
N LYS A 56 2.23 -2.72 -8.39
CA LYS A 56 3.33 -3.35 -7.65
C LYS A 56 4.40 -3.77 -8.65
N ILE A 57 5.67 -3.77 -8.22
CA ILE A 57 6.81 -4.29 -8.99
C ILE A 57 7.13 -5.69 -8.47
N PRO A 58 6.60 -6.78 -9.07
CA PRO A 58 6.70 -8.13 -8.49
C PRO A 58 8.14 -8.64 -8.44
N GLU A 59 8.99 -8.20 -9.35
CA GLU A 59 10.40 -8.58 -9.40
C GLU A 59 11.12 -8.12 -8.13
N ILE A 60 10.82 -6.91 -7.64
CA ILE A 60 11.41 -6.39 -6.40
C ILE A 60 10.78 -7.08 -5.19
N ASP A 61 9.46 -7.27 -5.20
CA ASP A 61 8.73 -7.88 -4.07
C ASP A 61 9.18 -9.34 -3.80
N GLN A 62 9.54 -10.08 -4.85
CA GLN A 62 10.04 -11.46 -4.75
C GLN A 62 11.52 -11.56 -4.37
N LEU A 63 12.34 -10.57 -4.74
CA LEU A 63 13.77 -10.55 -4.43
C LEU A 63 14.05 -10.11 -2.99
N MET A 64 13.11 -9.39 -2.37
CA MET A 64 13.28 -8.75 -1.06
C MET A 64 12.46 -9.46 0.02
N SER A 65 13.16 -9.99 1.04
CA SER A 65 12.52 -10.53 2.25
C SER A 65 12.12 -9.44 3.26
N SER A 66 12.38 -8.18 2.94
CA SER A 66 12.11 -7.01 3.79
C SER A 66 10.68 -6.49 3.65
N GLU A 67 10.28 -5.70 4.65
CA GLU A 67 8.98 -5.05 4.79
C GLU A 67 8.95 -3.75 4.01
N ASP A 68 9.03 -3.86 2.69
CA ASP A 68 9.00 -2.75 1.76
C ASP A 68 7.95 -2.98 0.67
N ILE A 69 7.39 -1.88 0.16
CA ILE A 69 6.43 -1.88 -0.95
C ILE A 69 6.99 -0.96 -2.01
N TRP A 70 7.19 -1.54 -3.20
CA TRP A 70 7.60 -0.80 -4.39
C TRP A 70 6.45 -0.76 -5.37
N ILE A 71 6.13 0.45 -5.80
CA ILE A 71 5.12 0.68 -6.83
C ILE A 71 5.72 1.50 -7.98
N LYS A 72 5.22 1.22 -9.17
CA LYS A 72 5.38 2.09 -10.33
C LYS A 72 4.16 3.00 -10.42
N LEU A 73 4.40 4.31 -10.38
CA LEU A 73 3.41 5.35 -10.67
C LEU A 73 3.35 5.57 -12.18
N LEU A 74 2.18 5.34 -12.78
CA LEU A 74 1.97 5.46 -14.23
C LEU A 74 1.30 6.78 -14.63
N GLY A 75 0.96 7.63 -13.67
CA GLY A 75 0.22 8.87 -13.87
C GLY A 75 -1.20 8.81 -13.31
N GLU A 76 -1.97 9.87 -13.54
CA GLU A 76 -3.39 9.94 -13.21
C GLU A 76 -4.25 9.45 -14.38
N HIS A 77 -5.44 8.91 -14.09
CA HIS A 77 -6.48 8.72 -15.10
C HIS A 77 -6.93 10.10 -15.61
N GLU A 78 -6.82 10.35 -16.92
CA GLU A 78 -7.46 11.50 -17.59
C GLU A 78 -8.98 11.47 -17.47
#